data_AF-A0AAV4HZ04-F1
#
_entry.id   AF-A0AAV4HZ04-F1
#
_cell.length_a   1.000
_cell.length_b   1.000
_cell.length_c   1.000
_cell.angle_alpha   90.00
_cell.angle_beta   90.00
_cell.angle_gamma   90.00
#
_symmetry.space_group_name_H-M   'P 1'
#
loop_
_entity.id
_entity.type
_entity.pdbx_description
1 polymer ?
#
loop_
_entity_poly.entity_id
_entity_poly.type
_entity_poly.pdbx_seq_one_letter_code
_entity_poly.pdbx_strand_id
1 'polypeptide(L)'
;MEKAFDCVWRDGLLFKLKDSGIMFKWTEQYLQNRKARVRTQNFKCRPQNMKHGVPQGGALSPTLFSMFMNDIQSILRKGVYGAKHADDMAIWATEEYTGAAQARL
;
A
#
# COMPACT_ATOMS: atom_id res chain seq x y z
N MET A 1 -0.87 5.81 9.96
CA MET A 1 -0.95 4.50 9.27
C MET A 1 0.26 3.71 9.73
N GLU A 2 0.10 2.50 10.29
CA GLU A 2 1.27 1.71 10.70
C GLU A 2 1.61 0.65 9.64
N LYS A 3 2.91 0.48 9.35
CA LYS A 3 3.45 -0.59 8.47
C LYS A 3 2.83 -0.62 7.07
N ALA A 4 2.72 0.54 6.42
CA ALA A 4 2.03 0.70 5.14
C ALA A 4 2.48 -0.30 4.06
N PHE A 5 3.79 -0.53 3.94
CA PHE A 5 4.35 -1.51 3.00
C PHE A 5 3.97 -2.97 3.32
N ASP A 6 3.74 -3.33 4.58
CA ASP A 6 3.36 -4.69 5.00
C ASP A 6 1.85 -4.94 4.84
N CYS A 7 1.06 -3.87 4.79
CA CYS A 7 -0.40 -3.90 4.77
C CYS A 7 -1.01 -3.87 3.35
N VAL A 8 -0.18 -3.76 2.29
CA VAL A 8 -0.68 -3.71 0.90
C VAL A 8 -1.48 -4.98 0.59
N TRP A 9 -2.74 -4.79 0.14
CA TRP A 9 -3.55 -5.91 -0.33
C TRP A 9 -3.12 -6.34 -1.73
N ARG A 10 -2.53 -7.54 -1.82
CA ARG A 10 -1.93 -8.04 -3.06
C ARG A 10 -2.92 -8.24 -4.18
N ASP A 11 -4.08 -8.84 -3.90
CA ASP A 11 -5.07 -9.09 -4.96
C ASP A 11 -5.62 -7.77 -5.50
N GLY A 12 -5.84 -6.78 -4.64
CA GLY A 12 -6.23 -5.43 -5.05
C GLY A 12 -5.16 -4.72 -5.87
N LEU A 13 -3.88 -4.85 -5.50
CA LEU A 13 -2.76 -4.34 -6.29
C LEU A 13 -2.69 -5.02 -7.67
N LEU A 14 -2.78 -6.34 -7.73
CA LEU A 14 -2.76 -7.09 -8.98
C LEU A 14 -3.97 -6.74 -9.85
N PHE A 15 -5.16 -6.60 -9.27
CA PHE A 15 -6.35 -6.15 -9.96
C PHE A 15 -6.13 -4.78 -10.62
N LYS A 16 -5.56 -3.81 -9.90
CA LYS A 16 -5.21 -2.49 -10.46
C LYS A 16 -4.18 -2.56 -11.59
N LEU A 17 -3.27 -3.52 -11.54
CA LEU A 17 -2.24 -3.72 -12.56
C LEU A 17 -2.71 -4.53 -13.78
N LYS A 18 -3.90 -5.12 -13.72
CA LYS A 18 -4.41 -5.97 -14.80
C LYS A 18 -4.59 -5.19 -16.10
N ASP A 19 -5.04 -3.94 -15.99
CA ASP A 19 -5.33 -3.07 -17.14
C ASP A 19 -4.20 -2.07 -17.45
N SER A 20 -3.16 -2.00 -16.61
CA SER A 20 -2.05 -1.06 -16.82
C SER A 20 -1.06 -1.51 -17.90
N GLY A 21 -1.22 -2.72 -18.45
CA GLY A 21 -0.42 -3.26 -19.56
C GLY A 21 1.04 -3.58 -19.23
N ILE A 22 1.54 -3.20 -18.05
CA ILE A 22 2.95 -3.32 -17.69
C ILE A 22 3.11 -4.36 -16.58
N MET A 23 3.87 -5.41 -16.89
CA MET A 23 4.51 -6.32 -15.93
C MET A 23 3.58 -7.04 -14.93
N PHE A 24 2.28 -7.20 -15.21
CA PHE A 24 1.34 -7.92 -14.33
C PHE A 24 1.89 -9.30 -13.90
N LYS A 25 2.24 -10.16 -14.85
CA LYS A 25 2.77 -11.50 -14.56
C LYS A 25 4.07 -11.45 -13.78
N TRP A 26 4.93 -10.48 -14.07
CA TRP A 26 6.19 -10.32 -13.36
C TRP A 26 5.95 -9.88 -11.91
N THR A 27 5.05 -8.92 -11.69
CA THR A 27 4.66 -8.44 -10.35
C THR A 27 3.97 -9.53 -9.55
N GLU A 28 3.10 -10.32 -10.18
CA GLU A 28 2.49 -11.49 -9.56
C GLU A 28 3.57 -12.45 -9.06
N GLN A 29 4.52 -12.84 -9.91
CA GLN A 29 5.64 -13.69 -9.52
C GLN A 29 6.53 -13.05 -8.44
N TYR A 30 6.76 -11.74 -8.51
CA TYR A 30 7.55 -10.99 -7.53
C TYR A 30 6.92 -11.01 -6.13
N LEU A 31 5.59 -11.04 -6.05
CA LEU A 31 4.83 -11.03 -4.80
C LEU A 31 4.42 -12.44 -4.33
N GLN A 32 4.48 -13.46 -5.19
CA GLN A 32 4.03 -14.82 -4.86
C GLN A 32 5.04 -15.59 -3.98
N ASN A 33 4.54 -16.52 -3.14
CA ASN A 33 5.34 -17.49 -2.36
C ASN A 33 6.45 -16.91 -1.46
N ARG A 34 6.28 -15.66 -1.07
CA ARG A 34 7.19 -14.91 -0.21
C ARG A 34 7.21 -15.49 1.19
N LYS A 35 8.42 -15.74 1.73
CA LYS A 35 8.63 -16.17 3.11
C LYS A 35 9.53 -15.20 3.85
N ALA A 36 9.17 -14.86 5.08
CA ALA A 36 9.98 -14.05 5.97
C ALA A 36 10.26 -14.81 7.27
N ARG A 37 11.38 -14.51 7.92
CA ARG A 37 11.70 -15.01 9.26
C ARG A 37 12.47 -13.96 10.03
N VAL A 38 12.33 -13.99 11.35
CA VAL A 38 13.10 -13.19 12.29
C VAL A 38 14.37 -13.95 12.67
N ARG A 39 15.50 -13.24 12.64
CA ARG A 39 16.79 -13.73 13.12
C ARG A 39 17.34 -12.74 14.13
N THR A 40 17.67 -13.23 15.33
CA THR A 40 18.52 -12.55 16.31
C THR A 40 19.88 -13.27 16.36
N GLN A 41 20.83 -12.78 17.15
CA GLN A 41 22.18 -13.39 17.24
C GLN A 41 22.10 -14.90 17.53
N ASN A 42 21.24 -15.30 18.49
CA ASN A 42 21.20 -16.67 19.01
C ASN A 42 19.95 -17.45 18.58
N PHE A 43 19.02 -16.83 17.84
CA PHE A 43 17.74 -17.47 17.50
C PHE A 43 17.31 -17.20 16.06
N LYS A 44 16.73 -18.21 15.43
CA LYS A 44 16.09 -18.13 14.11
C LYS A 44 14.71 -18.76 14.21
N CYS A 45 13.66 -18.00 13.88
CA CYS A 45 12.31 -18.56 13.84
C CYS A 45 12.04 -19.32 12.53
N ARG A 46 10.96 -20.10 12.53
CA ARG A 46 10.49 -20.78 11.32
C ARG A 46 10.04 -19.74 10.28
N PRO A 47 10.35 -19.94 8.99
CA PRO A 47 9.83 -19.08 7.92
C PRO A 47 8.30 -19.06 7.91
N GLN A 48 7.73 -17.85 7.79
CA GLN A 48 6.30 -17.59 7.67
C GLN A 48 5.99 -17.10 6.26
N ASN A 49 4.89 -17.59 5.69
CA ASN A 49 4.40 -17.09 4.41
C ASN A 49 3.85 -15.68 4.57
N MET A 50 4.34 -14.75 3.77
CA MET A 50 3.81 -13.39 3.71
C MET A 50 2.62 -13.39 2.76
N LYS A 51 1.42 -13.08 3.26
CA LYS A 51 0.18 -12.99 2.46
C LYS A 51 -0.11 -11.58 1.96
N HIS A 52 0.35 -10.57 2.69
CA HIS A 52 0.13 -9.16 2.38
C HIS A 52 1.47 -8.45 2.20
N GLY A 53 1.38 -7.21 1.76
CA GLY A 53 2.51 -6.32 1.66
C GLY A 53 3.39 -6.55 0.44
N VAL A 54 4.25 -5.57 0.23
CA VAL A 54 5.35 -5.60 -0.72
C VAL A 54 6.68 -5.71 0.04
N PRO A 55 7.76 -6.24 -0.58
CA PRO A 55 9.10 -6.30 0.02
C PRO A 55 9.61 -4.99 0.60
N GLN A 56 9.81 -4.90 1.90
CA GLN A 56 10.68 -3.84 2.44
C GLN A 56 12.11 -4.01 1.90
N GLY A 57 12.70 -2.93 1.38
CA GLY A 57 14.00 -2.94 0.70
C GLY A 57 13.99 -3.48 -0.74
N GLY A 58 12.81 -3.82 -1.29
CA GLY A 58 12.68 -4.18 -2.70
C GLY A 58 12.69 -2.95 -3.60
N ALA A 59 13.48 -2.98 -4.68
CA ALA A 59 13.61 -1.84 -5.61
C ALA A 59 12.26 -1.39 -6.22
N LEU A 60 11.32 -2.32 -6.42
CA LEU A 60 10.01 -2.01 -7.00
C LEU A 60 8.92 -1.73 -5.96
N SER A 61 9.18 -2.00 -4.68
CA SER A 61 8.18 -1.83 -3.63
C SER A 61 7.66 -0.40 -3.51
N PRO A 62 8.49 0.67 -3.58
CA PRO A 62 8.00 2.04 -3.59
C PRO A 62 7.07 2.34 -4.77
N THR A 63 7.39 1.82 -5.95
CA THR A 63 6.57 1.98 -7.17
C THR A 63 5.24 1.25 -7.05
N LEU A 64 5.26 0.00 -6.61
CA LEU A 64 4.06 -0.81 -6.40
C LEU A 64 3.15 -0.21 -5.32
N PHE A 65 3.74 0.33 -4.25
CA PHE A 65 3.00 1.03 -3.21
C PHE A 65 2.35 2.32 -3.74
N SER A 66 3.09 3.12 -4.52
CA SER A 66 2.56 4.33 -5.16
C SER A 66 1.39 4.02 -6.10
N MET A 67 1.50 2.96 -6.90
CA MET A 67 0.42 2.48 -7.76
C MET A 67 -0.81 2.02 -6.95
N PHE A 68 -0.58 1.32 -5.84
CA PHE A 68 -1.66 0.90 -4.95
C PHE A 68 -2.42 2.09 -4.36
N MET A 69 -1.71 3.17 -3.99
CA MET A 69 -2.30 4.38 -3.42
C MET A 69 -2.81 5.38 -4.47
N ASN A 70 -2.79 5.05 -5.76
CA ASN A 70 -2.98 6.06 -6.80
C ASN A 70 -4.38 6.71 -6.78
N ASP A 71 -5.40 5.91 -6.56
CA ASP A 71 -6.83 6.21 -6.55
C ASP A 71 -7.36 6.74 -5.21
N ILE A 72 -6.52 6.82 -4.18
CA ILE A 72 -7.00 7.23 -2.86
C ILE A 72 -7.50 8.69 -2.79
N GLN A 73 -7.13 9.52 -3.76
CA GLN A 73 -7.68 10.88 -3.86
C GLN A 73 -9.06 10.89 -4.54
N SER A 74 -9.40 9.91 -5.38
CA SER A 74 -10.70 9.88 -6.06
C SER A 74 -11.85 9.46 -5.13
N ILE A 75 -11.54 8.94 -3.94
CA ILE A 75 -12.54 8.64 -2.90
C ILE A 75 -12.85 9.85 -2.01
N LEU A 76 -12.11 10.95 -2.14
CA LEU A 76 -12.36 12.16 -1.36
C LEU A 76 -13.67 12.83 -1.83
N ARG A 77 -14.45 13.32 -0.87
CA ARG A 77 -15.72 14.02 -1.15
C ARG A 77 -15.45 15.39 -1.74
N LYS A 78 -16.42 15.92 -2.49
CA LYS A 78 -16.38 17.31 -2.97
C LYS A 78 -16.17 18.27 -1.78
N GLY A 79 -15.25 19.22 -1.92
CA GLY A 79 -14.86 20.14 -0.85
C GLY A 79 -13.80 19.60 0.12
N VAL A 80 -13.40 18.33 -0.03
CA VAL A 80 -12.27 17.72 0.69
C VAL A 80 -11.11 17.55 -0.26
N TYR A 81 -9.94 18.04 0.15
CA TYR A 81 -8.70 17.99 -0.59
C TYR A 81 -7.71 17.09 0.14
N GLY A 82 -6.76 16.52 -0.59
CA GLY A 82 -5.69 15.77 0.03
C GLY A 82 -4.43 15.72 -0.82
N ALA A 83 -3.29 15.62 -0.14
CA ALA A 83 -1.98 15.42 -0.72
C ALA A 83 -1.38 14.15 -0.13
N LYS A 84 -0.64 13.40 -0.96
CA LYS A 84 0.02 12.16 -0.55
C LYS A 84 1.51 12.20 -0.89
N HIS A 85 2.33 11.66 -0.02
CA HIS A 85 3.76 11.44 -0.26
C HIS A 85 4.18 10.14 0.42
N ALA A 86 4.62 9.15 -0.36
CA ALA A 86 4.85 7.80 0.14
C ALA A 86 3.66 7.32 0.99
N ASP A 87 3.87 6.96 2.25
CA ASP A 87 2.86 6.51 3.21
C ASP A 87 2.13 7.65 3.95
N ASP A 88 2.58 8.90 3.81
CA ASP A 88 1.94 10.06 4.40
C ASP A 88 0.81 10.60 3.53
N MET A 89 -0.29 10.98 4.19
CA MET A 89 -1.40 11.68 3.57
C MET A 89 -1.89 12.81 4.46
N ALA A 90 -2.00 14.00 3.87
CA ALA A 90 -2.68 15.14 4.46
C ALA A 90 -4.05 15.28 3.83
N ILE A 91 -5.10 15.45 4.64
CA ILE A 91 -6.47 15.73 4.21
C ILE A 91 -6.91 17.04 4.85
N TRP A 92 -7.50 17.94 4.07
CA TRP A 92 -8.05 19.20 4.57
C TRP A 92 -9.33 19.58 3.83
N ALA A 93 -10.19 20.36 4.48
CA ALA A 93 -11.45 20.83 3.93
C ALA A 93 -11.75 22.24 4.46
N THR A 94 -12.55 23.01 3.73
CA THR A 94 -13.10 24.29 4.23
C THR A 94 -14.21 24.01 5.25
N GLU A 95 -14.43 24.98 6.15
CA GLU A 95 -15.25 24.83 7.37
C GLU A 95 -16.63 24.19 7.14
N GLU A 96 -17.30 24.53 6.02
CA GLU A 96 -18.58 23.98 5.57
C GLU A 96 -18.61 22.44 5.42
N TYR A 97 -17.44 21.79 5.24
CA TYR A 97 -17.30 20.35 4.97
C TYR A 97 -16.51 19.60 6.05
N THR A 98 -16.19 20.23 7.18
CA THR A 98 -15.37 19.63 8.27
C THR A 98 -15.97 18.34 8.84
N GLY A 99 -17.30 18.28 9.01
CA GLY A 99 -17.99 17.05 9.44
C GLY A 99 -17.83 15.88 8.47
N ALA A 100 -17.62 16.14 7.17
CA ALA A 100 -17.38 15.12 6.17
C ALA A 100 -15.91 14.64 6.14
N ALA A 101 -14.97 15.47 6.60
CA ALA A 101 -13.56 15.13 6.72
C ALA A 101 -13.22 14.32 7.99
N GLN A 102 -13.91 14.59 9.11
CA GLN A 102 -13.69 13.86 10.38
C GLN A 102 -14.27 12.44 10.40
N ALA A 103 -15.30 12.13 9.62
CA ALA A 103 -16.03 10.86 9.69
C ALA A 103 -15.25 9.63 9.14
N ARG A 104 -14.00 9.79 8.69
CA ARG A 104 -13.22 8.72 8.02
C ARG A 104 -11.74 8.66 8.36
N LEU A 105 -11.28 9.41 9.36
CA LEU A 105 -10.02 9.08 10.06
C LEU A 105 -10.30 7.95 11.06
#